data_AF-A0A6I1NQI4-F1
#
_entry.id   AF-A0A6I1NQI4-F1
#
_cell.length_a   1.000
_cell.length_b   1.000
_cell.length_c   1.000
_cell.angle_alpha   90.00
_cell.angle_beta   90.00
_cell.angle_gamma   90.00
#
_symmetry.space_group_name_H-M   'P 1'
#
loop_
_entity.id
_entity.type
_entity.pdbx_description
1 polymer ?
#
loop_
_entity_poly.entity_id
_entity_poly.type
_entity_poly.pdbx_seq_one_letter_code
_entity_poly.pdbx_strand_id
1 'polypeptide(L)'
;MAKYTIQAINDLHVIIIDDLDETLPTVTNSAASVIDDLNSRIGGLGTRRVFYRDSIKRYDELQHEDGRFTGFAACGPGQQEFLKTIE
;
A
#
# COMPACT_ATOMS: atom_id res chain seq x y z
N MET A 1 0.15 -8.69 -11.54
CA MET A 1 0.21 -7.74 -10.42
C MET A 1 0.12 -8.53 -9.12
N ALA A 2 0.65 -8.00 -8.02
CA ALA A 2 0.47 -8.59 -6.70
C ALA A 2 -1.00 -8.78 -6.34
N LYS A 3 -1.25 -9.77 -5.49
CA LYS A 3 -2.51 -9.92 -4.80
C LYS A 3 -2.39 -9.27 -3.42
N TYR A 4 -3.38 -8.48 -3.05
CA TYR A 4 -3.38 -7.76 -1.78
C TYR A 4 -4.81 -7.55 -1.28
N THR A 5 -4.91 -7.34 0.03
CA THR A 5 -6.14 -7.02 0.74
C THR A 5 -6.14 -5.56 1.18
N ILE A 6 -7.24 -4.83 0.96
CA ILE A 6 -7.42 -3.49 1.53
C ILE A 6 -7.88 -3.66 2.98
N GLN A 7 -7.01 -3.31 3.93
CA GLN A 7 -7.28 -3.38 5.36
C GLN A 7 -8.11 -2.17 5.83
N ALA A 8 -7.78 -0.97 5.34
CA ALA A 8 -8.47 0.26 5.75
C ALA A 8 -8.49 1.29 4.62
N ILE A 9 -9.56 2.08 4.58
CA ILE A 9 -9.73 3.22 3.69
C ILE A 9 -10.43 4.36 4.44
N ASN A 10 -9.83 5.54 4.42
CA ASN A 10 -10.42 6.78 4.92
C ASN A 10 -9.90 7.97 4.10
N ASP A 11 -10.21 9.18 4.53
CA ASP A 11 -9.84 10.42 3.81
C ASP A 11 -8.33 10.73 3.85
N LEU A 12 -7.58 10.11 4.77
CA LEU A 12 -6.15 10.34 4.95
C LEU A 12 -5.30 9.29 4.25
N HIS A 13 -5.72 8.03 4.33
CA HIS A 13 -4.88 6.92 3.86
C HIS A 13 -5.68 5.69 3.42
N VAL A 14 -5.00 4.87 2.63
CA VAL A 14 -5.35 3.50 2.32
C VAL A 14 -4.26 2.60 2.89
N ILE A 15 -4.65 1.54 3.57
CA ILE A 15 -3.72 0.51 4.07
C ILE A 15 -4.02 -0.78 3.33
N ILE A 16 -3.01 -1.35 2.70
CA ILE A 16 -3.09 -2.65 2.04
C ILE A 16 -2.12 -3.64 2.68
N ILE A 17 -2.42 -4.93 2.55
CA ILE A 17 -1.57 -6.01 3.03
C ILE A 17 -1.27 -6.91 1.84
N ASP A 18 0.01 -7.20 1.60
CA ASP A 18 0.41 -8.19 0.61
C ASP A 18 -0.12 -9.58 1.04
N ASP A 19 -0.84 -10.26 0.15
CA ASP A 19 -1.41 -11.58 0.44
C ASP A 19 -0.33 -12.68 0.40
N LEU A 20 0.89 -12.36 -0.08
CA LEU A 20 2.04 -13.27 -0.17
C LEU A 20 1.75 -14.54 -1.00
N ASP A 21 0.98 -14.39 -2.08
CA ASP A 21 0.76 -15.46 -3.04
C ASP A 21 2.08 -15.78 -3.77
N GLU A 22 2.65 -16.97 -3.50
CA GLU A 22 3.95 -17.40 -4.02
C GLU A 22 4.00 -17.50 -5.56
N THR A 23 2.83 -17.51 -6.23
CA THR A 23 2.74 -17.56 -7.70
C THR A 23 2.71 -16.18 -8.34
N LEU A 24 2.61 -15.11 -7.54
CA LEU A 24 2.45 -13.73 -7.97
C LEU A 24 3.60 -12.86 -7.46
N PRO A 25 3.89 -11.72 -8.12
CA PRO A 25 4.85 -10.76 -7.58
C PRO A 25 4.33 -10.18 -6.26
N THR A 26 5.24 -9.78 -5.37
CA THR A 26 4.90 -9.02 -4.16
C THR A 26 4.43 -7.61 -4.50
N VAL A 27 3.81 -6.92 -3.54
CA VAL A 27 3.44 -5.50 -3.66
C VAL A 27 4.67 -4.66 -4.01
N THR A 28 5.80 -4.88 -3.34
CA THR A 28 7.08 -4.19 -3.66
C THR A 28 7.49 -4.40 -5.12
N ASN A 29 7.39 -5.63 -5.64
CA ASN A 29 7.82 -5.97 -7.00
C ASN A 29 6.81 -5.57 -8.09
N SER A 30 5.62 -5.09 -7.73
CA SER A 30 4.59 -4.68 -8.68
C SER A 30 3.87 -3.39 -8.29
N ALA A 31 4.57 -2.52 -7.55
CA ALA A 31 4.02 -1.32 -6.91
C ALA A 31 3.28 -0.38 -7.88
N ALA A 32 3.81 -0.17 -9.08
CA ALA A 32 3.15 0.65 -10.10
C ALA A 32 1.78 0.10 -10.48
N SER A 33 1.70 -1.20 -10.80
CA SER A 33 0.43 -1.85 -11.10
C SER A 33 -0.52 -1.84 -9.90
N VAL A 34 -0.02 -2.05 -8.68
CA VAL A 34 -0.82 -2.00 -7.45
C VAL A 34 -1.44 -0.63 -7.24
N ILE A 35 -0.68 0.45 -7.44
CA ILE A 35 -1.22 1.81 -7.35
C ILE A 35 -2.27 2.06 -8.43
N ASP A 36 -2.02 1.65 -9.68
CA ASP A 36 -2.97 1.82 -10.79
C ASP A 36 -4.30 1.07 -10.54
N ASP A 37 -4.22 -0.18 -10.06
CA ASP A 37 -5.40 -0.98 -9.70
C ASP A 37 -6.14 -0.36 -8.52
N LEU A 38 -5.43 0.01 -7.45
CA LEU A 38 -6.01 0.61 -6.27
C LEU A 38 -6.72 1.93 -6.60
N ASN A 39 -6.08 2.78 -7.39
CA ASN A 39 -6.62 4.04 -7.90
C ASN A 39 -7.94 3.80 -8.64
N SER A 40 -7.99 2.79 -9.51
CA SER A 40 -9.20 2.44 -10.25
C SER A 40 -10.29 1.87 -9.35
N ARG A 41 -9.93 0.96 -8.44
CA ARG A 41 -10.85 0.19 -7.59
C ARG A 41 -11.59 1.05 -6.57
N ILE A 42 -10.99 2.12 -6.07
CA ILE A 42 -11.57 2.98 -5.03
C ILE A 42 -12.10 4.32 -5.55
N GLY A 43 -12.17 4.50 -6.87
CA GLY A 43 -12.67 5.73 -7.50
C GLY A 43 -11.69 6.91 -7.47
N GLY A 44 -10.38 6.62 -7.42
CA GLY A 44 -9.29 7.59 -7.46
C GLY A 44 -8.63 7.80 -6.09
N LEU A 45 -7.30 7.74 -5.98
CA LEU A 45 -6.56 7.88 -4.72
C LEU A 45 -6.59 9.32 -4.17
N GLY A 46 -6.61 10.33 -5.05
CA GLY A 46 -6.53 11.73 -4.66
C GLY A 46 -5.25 12.02 -3.88
N THR A 47 -5.37 12.65 -2.71
CA THR A 47 -4.23 12.97 -1.83
C THR A 47 -4.01 11.94 -0.73
N ARG A 48 -4.74 10.82 -0.73
CA ARG A 48 -4.62 9.78 0.30
C ARG A 48 -3.26 9.10 0.19
N ARG A 49 -2.60 8.90 1.32
CA ARG A 49 -1.36 8.13 1.38
C ARG A 49 -1.65 6.64 1.26
N VAL A 50 -0.79 5.88 0.60
CA VAL A 50 -0.95 4.43 0.48
C VAL A 50 0.14 3.74 1.28
N PHE A 51 -0.24 3.08 2.36
CA PHE A 51 0.66 2.24 3.14
C PHE A 51 0.44 0.78 2.80
N TYR A 52 1.51 -0.01 2.76
CA TYR A 52 1.43 -1.45 2.60
C TYR A 52 2.26 -2.17 3.64
N ARG A 53 1.80 -3.35 4.07
CA ARG A 53 2.61 -4.28 4.86
C ARG A 53 3.30 -5.29 3.95
N ASP A 54 4.62 -5.38 4.06
CA ASP A 54 5.45 -6.30 3.28
C ASP A 54 5.51 -7.73 3.88
N SER A 55 6.28 -8.59 3.22
CA SER A 55 6.48 -9.99 3.61
C SER A 55 7.19 -10.18 4.95
N ILE A 56 7.91 -9.17 5.44
CA ILE A 56 8.59 -9.18 6.74
C ILE A 56 7.81 -8.42 7.82
N LYS A 57 6.51 -8.19 7.59
CA LYS A 57 5.57 -7.51 8.51
C LYS A 57 5.96 -6.08 8.85
N ARG A 58 6.66 -5.41 7.94
CA ARG A 58 6.97 -3.98 8.04
C ARG A 58 6.04 -3.19 7.14
N TYR A 59 5.71 -1.98 7.59
CA TYR A 59 4.94 -1.03 6.82
C TYR A 59 5.84 -0.07 6.09
N ASP A 60 5.59 0.17 4.80
CA ASP A 60 6.20 1.26 4.04
C ASP A 60 5.09 1.96 3.24
N GLU A 61 5.42 3.13 2.67
CA GLU A 61 4.51 3.89 1.83
C GLU A 61 4.80 3.64 0.34
N LEU A 62 3.74 3.35 -0.41
CA LEU A 62 3.72 3.46 -1.87
C LEU A 62 3.41 4.91 -2.22
N GLN A 63 4.42 5.67 -2.58
CA GLN A 63 4.25 7.07 -2.96
C GLN A 63 3.64 7.14 -4.36
N HIS A 64 2.75 8.09 -4.56
CA HIS A 64 2.13 8.35 -5.84
C HIS A 64 1.82 9.83 -6.04
N GLU A 65 1.70 10.24 -7.30
CA GLU A 65 1.17 11.54 -7.72
C GLU A 65 0.01 11.29 -8.68
N ASP A 66 -1.17 11.82 -8.36
CA ASP A 66 -2.40 11.62 -9.14
C ASP A 66 -2.70 10.16 -9.50
N GLY A 67 -2.49 9.26 -8.54
CA GLY A 67 -2.71 7.83 -8.71
C GLY A 67 -1.69 7.13 -9.59
N ARG A 68 -0.49 7.71 -9.79
CA ARG A 68 0.65 7.07 -10.46
C ARG A 68 1.81 6.90 -9.49
N PHE A 69 2.33 5.68 -9.41
CA PHE A 69 3.44 5.36 -8.51
C PHE A 69 4.71 6.17 -8.82
N THR A 70 5.33 6.73 -7.78
CA THR A 70 6.54 7.55 -7.88
C THR A 70 7.72 7.02 -7.06
N GLY A 71 7.47 6.15 -6.09
CA GLY A 71 8.54 5.58 -5.28
C GLY A 71 8.07 4.99 -3.96
N PHE A 72 9.04 4.71 -3.10
CA PHE A 72 8.81 4.16 -1.77
C PHE A 72 9.33 5.13 -0.71
N ALA A 73 8.62 5.21 0.42
CA ALA A 73 9.13 5.85 1.61
C ALA A 73 9.00 4.91 2.81
N ALA A 74 10.09 4.77 3.57
CA ALA A 74 10.09 3.93 4.75
C ALA A 74 9.24 4.56 5.88
N CYS A 75 8.37 3.79 6.51
CA CYS A 75 7.63 4.30 7.67
C CYS A 75 8.55 4.37 8.90
N GLY A 76 8.54 5.51 9.59
CA GLY A 76 9.29 5.72 10.83
C GLY A 76 8.72 4.94 12.01
N PRO A 77 9.43 4.86 13.16
CA PRO A 77 9.05 4.01 14.29
C PRO A 77 7.61 4.21 14.78
N GLY A 78 7.19 5.46 15.03
CA GLY A 78 5.82 5.74 15.48
C GLY A 78 4.75 5.39 14.45
N GLN A 79 5.06 5.48 13.15
CA GLN A 79 4.15 5.04 12.09
C GLN A 79 4.04 3.51 12.07
N GLN A 80 5.15 2.79 12.24
CA GLN A 80 5.15 1.32 12.35
C GLN A 80 4.28 0.85 13.52
N GLU A 81 4.40 1.50 14.68
CA GLU A 81 3.61 1.18 15.86
C GLU A 81 2.12 1.47 15.63
N PHE A 82 1.79 2.65 15.13
CA PHE A 82 0.42 3.04 14.85
C PHE A 82 -0.26 2.11 13.82
N LEU A 83 0.38 1.83 12.69
CA LEU A 83 -0.20 1.02 11.63
C LEU A 83 -0.50 -0.42 12.07
N LYS A 84 0.31 -0.98 12.99
CA LYS A 84 0.04 -2.30 13.60
C LYS A 84 -1.22 -2.31 14.47
N THR A 85 -1.69 -1.17 14.97
CA THR A 85 -2.94 -1.08 15.76
C THR A 85 -4.21 -1.07 14.90
N ILE A 86 -4.06 -0.97 13.57
CA ILE A 86 -5.16 -0.96 12.60
C ILE A 86 -5.38 -2.38 12.00
N GLU A 87 -4.50 -3.33 12.31
CA GLU A 87 -4.68 -4.77 12.01
C GLU A 87 -5.83 -5.38 12.83
#